data_AF-A0A5C1QLR5-F1
#
_entry.id   AF-A0A5C1QLR5-F1
#
_cell.length_a   1.000
_cell.length_b   1.000
_cell.length_c   1.000
_cell.angle_alpha   90.00
_cell.angle_beta   90.00
_cell.angle_gamma   90.00
#
_symmetry.space_group_name_H-M   'P 1'
#
loop_
_entity.id
_entity.type
_entity.pdbx_description
1 polymer ?
#
loop_
_entity_poly.entity_id
_entity_poly.type
_entity_poly.pdbx_seq_one_letter_code
_entity_poly.pdbx_strand_id
1 'polypeptide(L)'
;MKKTVNFLLLMLFLPTILFSQSKAQPVVQIQMRKILEYERPARLIEEDKKNSESFQFVSGLEIVTDVEYMRVFLFDDEVGRTPYENNRVQNGSLRIKLKKTGYEDLTLWVTVRENYRTTVTVSYIQSAESESLSVRNGNDDRSKQLFKIINPEDPGYYRQLYYMNPFDFLNHKLAVMAYEDSKEIMILNPDLSVAEGAQFSWDGLDGKDQPVLDGEYLLKLTSDDERNSFSVGIDREYSRRSSNYFSGFTGLALVPFARTLFQGDFQFGSTISLDKEEIGDSLYNLPFSFFIRTSPLKRWEAAFEAETAFVTEDNQPYLTLNSSQKVYIYGSYPFQVSLGMRGTYRSRINNLSDSVSSSFIKNPSGGSFYIPFQYRKQNWDFFVSPEIMFTLKSISDDVSQNENDILTVLRWGISYTPDLLFSVGISSALYLPSINGSKPVMQAGLEGTYYIKNTPMYLNIYSIMQKVNEGDRGRSMGLNLGFLL
;
A
#
# COMPACT_ATOMS: atom_id res chain seq x y z
N MET A 1 14.12 33.37 -18.41
CA MET A 1 14.24 32.07 -19.08
C MET A 1 15.31 31.16 -18.48
N LYS A 2 16.62 31.49 -18.49
CA LYS A 2 17.67 30.57 -18.01
C LYS A 2 17.52 30.09 -16.55
N LYS A 3 17.09 30.96 -15.62
CA LYS A 3 16.84 30.58 -14.21
C LYS A 3 15.62 29.66 -14.05
N THR A 4 14.60 29.86 -14.86
CA THR A 4 13.36 29.06 -14.85
C THR A 4 13.59 27.66 -15.41
N VAL A 5 14.40 27.53 -16.47
CA VAL A 5 14.79 26.24 -17.07
C VAL A 5 15.68 25.44 -16.10
N ASN A 6 16.64 26.09 -15.43
CA ASN A 6 17.48 25.41 -14.43
C ASN A 6 16.67 24.95 -13.21
N PHE A 7 15.68 25.72 -12.77
CA PHE A 7 14.78 25.32 -11.68
C PHE A 7 13.87 24.16 -12.09
N LEU A 8 13.36 24.16 -13.33
CA LEU A 8 12.54 23.05 -13.86
C LEU A 8 13.36 21.77 -14.03
N LEU A 9 14.61 21.87 -14.49
CA LEU A 9 15.55 20.74 -14.51
C LEU A 9 15.84 20.25 -13.09
N LEU A 10 16.11 21.14 -12.13
CA LEU A 10 16.35 20.76 -10.73
C LEU A 10 15.13 20.05 -10.13
N MET A 11 13.90 20.45 -10.49
CA MET A 11 12.66 19.81 -10.05
C MET A 11 12.39 18.47 -10.75
N LEU A 12 12.83 18.29 -12.00
CA LEU A 12 12.79 17.01 -12.72
C LEU A 12 13.82 15.99 -12.16
N PHE A 13 14.94 16.46 -11.63
CA PHE A 13 15.95 15.63 -10.98
C PHE A 13 15.77 15.49 -9.45
N LEU A 14 14.95 16.31 -8.81
CA LEU A 14 14.62 16.17 -7.38
C LEU A 14 14.03 14.79 -7.00
N PRO A 15 13.11 14.18 -7.77
CA PRO A 15 12.65 12.83 -7.46
C PRO A 15 13.78 11.80 -7.61
N THR A 16 14.68 11.92 -8.59
CA THR A 16 15.81 10.98 -8.70
C THR A 16 16.85 11.17 -7.59
N ILE A 17 16.98 12.38 -7.03
CA ILE A 17 17.83 12.63 -5.85
C ILE A 17 17.15 12.14 -4.56
N LEU A 18 15.82 12.16 -4.47
CA LEU A 18 15.06 11.60 -3.34
C LEU A 18 14.91 10.06 -3.40
N PHE A 19 14.96 9.46 -4.60
CA PHE A 19 14.86 8.01 -4.82
C PHE A 19 16.20 7.31 -5.10
N SER A 20 17.30 8.06 -5.32
CA SER A 20 18.65 7.53 -5.19
C SER A 20 18.98 7.41 -3.71
N GLN A 21 18.34 6.44 -3.03
CA GLN A 21 18.82 5.99 -1.74
C GLN A 21 20.17 5.30 -1.98
N SER A 22 21.27 6.06 -1.91
CA SER A 22 22.51 5.47 -1.41
C SER A 22 22.14 4.73 -0.14
N LYS A 23 22.43 3.42 -0.05
CA LYS A 23 22.17 2.54 1.12
C LYS A 23 22.15 3.37 2.41
N ALA A 24 20.95 3.76 2.84
CA ALA A 24 20.83 4.70 3.93
C ALA A 24 21.20 3.92 5.17
N GLN A 25 22.39 4.20 5.71
CA GLN A 25 22.85 3.53 6.92
C GLN A 25 21.83 3.81 8.03
N PRO A 26 21.53 2.80 8.88
CA PRO A 26 20.61 3.00 9.99
C PRO A 26 21.07 4.18 10.84
N VAL A 27 20.15 5.10 11.09
CA VAL A 27 20.41 6.27 11.93
C VAL A 27 20.22 5.84 13.37
N VAL A 28 21.33 5.77 14.11
CA VAL A 28 21.35 5.39 15.52
C VAL A 28 21.58 6.64 16.36
N GLN A 29 20.64 6.96 17.24
CA GLN A 29 20.76 8.03 18.23
C GLN A 29 20.80 7.43 19.63
N ILE A 30 21.88 7.68 20.37
CA ILE A 30 22.02 7.24 21.76
C ILE A 30 21.99 8.49 22.63
N GLN A 31 21.05 8.54 23.56
CA GLN A 31 20.87 9.67 24.47
C GLN A 31 20.92 9.17 25.91
N MET A 32 21.71 9.84 26.75
CA MET A 32 21.73 9.61 28.20
C MET A 32 21.12 10.82 28.88
N ARG A 33 20.03 10.61 29.64
CA ARG A 33 19.29 11.70 30.29
C ARG A 33 19.17 11.44 31.78
N LYS A 34 19.28 12.50 32.59
CA LYS A 34 18.93 12.47 34.01
C LYS A 34 17.42 12.62 34.18
N ILE A 35 16.91 12.32 35.39
CA ILE A 35 15.48 12.38 35.71
C ILE A 35 14.80 13.69 35.29
N LEU A 36 15.45 14.85 35.51
CA LEU A 36 14.87 16.17 35.21
C LEU A 36 14.88 16.51 33.71
N GLU A 37 15.72 15.82 32.93
CA GLU A 37 15.91 16.04 31.49
C GLU A 37 15.22 14.95 30.67
N TYR A 38 14.66 13.93 31.33
CA TYR A 38 14.12 12.77 30.67
C TYR A 38 12.69 13.03 30.23
N GLU A 39 12.51 13.03 28.91
CA GLU A 39 11.23 12.88 28.26
C GLU A 39 11.09 11.46 27.72
N ARG A 40 10.00 10.77 28.08
CA ARG A 40 9.74 9.39 27.66
C ARG A 40 9.46 9.32 26.16
N PRO A 41 10.08 8.40 25.41
CA PRO A 41 9.77 8.23 24.00
C PRO A 41 8.27 7.94 23.78
N ALA A 42 7.67 8.60 22.78
CA ALA A 42 6.23 8.49 22.51
C ALA A 42 5.74 7.04 22.39
N ARG A 43 6.54 6.18 21.74
CA ARG A 43 6.23 4.76 21.57
C ARG A 43 6.13 3.97 22.88
N LEU A 44 6.96 4.31 23.88
CA LEU A 44 6.87 3.69 25.21
C LEU A 44 5.67 4.23 26.00
N ILE A 45 5.26 5.48 25.77
CA ILE A 45 4.02 6.03 26.36
C ILE A 45 2.79 5.29 25.84
N GLU A 46 2.77 4.95 24.55
CA GLU A 46 1.70 4.15 23.95
C GLU A 46 1.63 2.73 24.54
N GLU A 47 2.80 2.10 24.75
CA GLU A 47 2.88 0.76 25.35
C GLU A 47 2.46 0.76 26.82
N ASP A 48 2.88 1.75 27.61
CA ASP A 48 2.44 1.93 28.99
C ASP A 48 0.91 2.07 29.07
N LYS A 49 0.33 2.89 28.18
CA LYS A 49 -1.12 3.11 28.13
C LYS A 49 -1.85 1.82 27.77
N LYS A 50 -1.31 1.02 26.84
CA LYS A 50 -1.85 -0.27 26.44
C LYS A 50 -1.84 -1.26 27.61
N ASN A 51 -0.77 -1.25 28.41
CA ASN A 51 -0.59 -2.16 29.55
C ASN A 51 -1.19 -1.61 30.86
N SER A 52 -1.79 -0.42 30.84
CA SER A 52 -2.28 0.30 32.03
C SER A 52 -1.18 0.53 33.09
N GLU A 53 0.05 0.71 32.64
CA GLU A 53 1.20 0.99 33.48
C GLU A 53 1.43 2.51 33.59
N SER A 54 2.03 2.93 34.71
CA SER A 54 2.45 4.31 34.93
C SER A 54 3.96 4.38 34.99
N PHE A 55 4.57 5.20 34.14
CA PHE A 55 6.02 5.31 34.10
C PHE A 55 6.61 5.85 35.40
N GLN A 56 7.64 5.18 35.91
CA GLN A 56 8.51 5.67 36.97
C GLN A 56 9.95 5.72 36.46
N PHE A 57 10.61 6.87 36.62
CA PHE A 57 11.99 7.02 36.18
C PHE A 57 12.92 6.12 37.01
N VAL A 58 13.58 5.18 36.34
CA VAL A 58 14.63 4.32 36.90
C VAL A 58 15.81 4.31 35.93
N SER A 59 17.04 4.29 36.45
CA SER A 59 18.22 4.10 35.60
C SER A 59 18.13 2.79 34.82
N GLY A 60 18.48 2.80 33.54
CA GLY A 60 18.31 1.62 32.70
C GLY A 60 18.53 1.89 31.22
N LEU A 61 18.12 0.92 30.41
CA LEU A 61 18.24 0.93 28.96
C LEU A 61 16.84 0.89 28.33
N GLU A 62 16.63 1.78 27.37
CA GLU A 62 15.48 1.77 26.47
C GLU A 62 15.95 1.63 25.03
N ILE A 63 15.28 0.78 24.26
CA ILE A 63 15.54 0.62 22.84
C ILE A 63 14.23 0.81 22.09
N VAL A 64 14.21 1.82 21.24
CA VAL A 64 13.07 2.18 20.41
C VAL A 64 13.52 2.16 18.96
N THR A 65 12.78 1.47 18.13
CA THR A 65 13.01 1.35 16.69
C THR A 65 11.85 1.99 15.94
N ASP A 66 12.00 2.25 14.65
CA ASP A 66 10.88 2.50 13.73
C ASP A 66 10.21 1.20 13.26
N VAL A 67 10.98 0.10 13.19
CA VAL A 67 10.50 -1.25 12.87
C VAL A 67 9.92 -1.93 14.12
N GLU A 68 8.68 -2.39 14.08
CA GLU A 68 8.04 -3.04 15.22
C GLU A 68 8.60 -4.43 15.53
N TYR A 69 8.54 -4.85 16.81
CA TYR A 69 8.82 -6.23 17.23
C TYR A 69 10.19 -6.80 16.83
N MET A 70 11.22 -5.97 16.73
CA MET A 70 12.58 -6.47 16.53
C MET A 70 13.04 -7.23 17.77
N ARG A 71 13.66 -8.39 17.58
CA ARG A 71 14.30 -9.15 18.66
C ARG A 71 15.54 -8.42 19.14
N VAL A 72 15.64 -8.24 20.46
CA VAL A 72 16.72 -7.54 21.15
C VAL A 72 17.63 -8.55 21.82
N PHE A 73 18.93 -8.45 21.52
CA PHE A 73 19.98 -9.27 22.12
C PHE A 73 20.95 -8.39 22.90
N LEU A 74 21.27 -8.77 24.14
CA LEU A 74 22.36 -8.18 24.93
C LEU A 74 23.46 -9.22 25.11
N PHE A 75 24.67 -8.94 24.60
CA PHE A 75 25.79 -9.90 24.63
C PHE A 75 25.47 -11.30 24.05
N ASP A 76 24.60 -11.37 23.04
CA ASP A 76 24.10 -12.58 22.35
C ASP A 76 22.92 -13.30 23.01
N ASP A 77 22.48 -12.90 24.20
CA ASP A 77 21.26 -13.44 24.82
C ASP A 77 20.02 -12.65 24.36
N GLU A 78 18.99 -13.32 23.86
CA GLU A 78 17.71 -12.69 23.53
C GLU A 78 17.00 -12.28 24.82
N VAL A 79 16.75 -10.98 24.99
CA VAL A 79 16.17 -10.42 26.21
C VAL A 79 14.75 -9.89 26.04
N GLY A 80 14.27 -9.77 24.80
CA GLY A 80 12.93 -9.28 24.51
C GLY A 80 12.77 -8.74 23.09
N ARG A 81 11.76 -7.89 22.90
CA ARG A 81 11.45 -7.24 21.61
C ARG A 81 11.24 -5.74 21.77
N THR A 82 11.40 -4.98 20.69
CA THR A 82 11.16 -3.52 20.67
C THR A 82 9.66 -3.16 20.61
N PRO A 83 9.20 -2.10 21.30
CA PRO A 83 9.98 -1.25 22.19
C PRO A 83 10.42 -2.02 23.44
N TYR A 84 11.68 -1.88 23.82
CA TYR A 84 12.30 -2.66 24.91
C TYR A 84 12.74 -1.73 26.03
N GLU A 85 12.41 -2.10 27.27
CA GLU A 85 12.79 -1.39 28.49
C GLU A 85 13.37 -2.38 29.51
N ASN A 86 14.52 -2.03 30.11
CA ASN A 86 15.10 -2.80 31.20
C ASN A 86 15.76 -1.91 32.26
N ASN A 87 15.22 -2.00 33.49
CA ASN A 87 15.60 -1.20 34.66
C ASN A 87 16.71 -1.84 35.51
N ARG A 88 17.17 -3.04 35.14
CA ARG A 88 18.16 -3.84 35.89
C ARG A 88 19.43 -4.13 35.09
N VAL A 89 19.67 -3.36 34.03
CA VAL A 89 20.84 -3.53 33.18
C VAL A 89 22.10 -3.10 33.95
N GLN A 90 23.15 -3.92 33.89
CA GLN A 90 24.42 -3.62 34.54
C GLN A 90 25.06 -2.37 33.93
N ASN A 91 25.55 -1.47 34.80
CA ASN A 91 26.31 -0.30 34.37
C ASN A 91 27.59 -0.72 33.65
N GLY A 92 27.89 -0.11 32.51
CA GLY A 92 29.04 -0.48 31.67
C GLY A 92 28.75 -0.35 30.18
N SER A 93 29.68 -0.84 29.35
CA SER A 93 29.48 -0.92 27.90
C SER A 93 28.85 -2.26 27.53
N LEU A 94 27.75 -2.21 26.78
CA LEU A 94 26.92 -3.34 26.40
C LEU A 94 26.91 -3.45 24.88
N ARG A 95 26.99 -4.68 24.35
CA ARG A 95 26.75 -4.94 22.94
C ARG A 95 25.27 -5.26 22.73
N ILE A 96 24.58 -4.40 21.98
CA ILE A 96 23.19 -4.60 21.57
C ILE A 96 23.19 -5.13 20.14
N LYS A 97 22.42 -6.19 19.90
CA LYS A 97 22.14 -6.69 18.56
C LYS A 97 20.62 -6.73 18.33
N LEU A 98 20.16 -6.20 17.20
CA LEU A 98 18.75 -6.17 16.79
C LEU A 98 18.55 -7.06 15.56
N LYS A 99 17.54 -7.92 15.59
CA LYS A 99 17.19 -8.81 14.47
C LYS A 99 15.70 -8.80 14.14
N LYS A 100 15.36 -8.82 12.86
CA LYS A 100 14.01 -9.12 12.36
C LYS A 100 14.09 -9.80 10.99
N THR A 101 13.24 -10.79 10.74
CA THR A 101 13.16 -11.46 9.43
C THR A 101 12.88 -10.41 8.35
N GLY A 102 13.63 -10.46 7.25
CA GLY A 102 13.54 -9.48 6.16
C GLY A 102 14.31 -8.17 6.40
N TYR A 103 15.06 -8.04 7.50
CA TYR A 103 15.89 -6.86 7.82
C TYR A 103 17.35 -7.26 8.08
N GLU A 104 18.29 -6.33 7.80
CA GLU A 104 19.70 -6.53 8.15
C GLU A 104 19.91 -6.49 9.67
N ASP A 105 20.75 -7.39 10.19
CA ASP A 105 21.13 -7.41 11.61
C ASP A 105 21.91 -6.13 11.97
N LEU A 106 21.45 -5.37 12.97
CA LEU A 106 22.16 -4.19 13.48
C LEU A 106 22.87 -4.53 14.78
N THR A 107 24.18 -4.24 14.87
CA THR A 107 24.97 -4.43 16.11
C THR A 107 25.65 -3.12 16.51
N LEU A 108 25.49 -2.69 17.76
CA LEU A 108 26.08 -1.46 18.29
C LEU A 108 26.50 -1.59 19.76
N TRP A 109 27.42 -0.72 20.20
CA TRP A 109 27.86 -0.64 21.59
C TRP A 109 27.20 0.55 22.29
N VAL A 110 26.66 0.33 23.49
CA VAL A 110 25.97 1.36 24.29
C VAL A 110 26.56 1.39 25.69
N THR A 111 26.79 2.58 26.23
CA THR A 111 27.22 2.73 27.62
C THR A 111 26.02 3.08 28.50
N VAL A 112 25.73 2.24 29.48
CA VAL A 112 24.72 2.49 30.52
C VAL A 112 25.42 2.99 31.78
N ARG A 113 24.89 4.06 32.39
CA ARG A 113 25.44 4.71 33.58
C ARG A 113 24.41 4.77 34.69
N GLU A 114 24.91 4.71 35.92
CA GLU A 114 24.09 4.90 37.11
C GLU A 114 23.44 6.30 37.13
N ASN A 115 22.19 6.39 37.57
CA ASN A 115 21.40 7.63 37.61
C ASN A 115 21.12 8.28 36.24
N TYR A 116 21.40 7.58 35.14
CA TYR A 116 20.99 7.97 33.80
C TYR A 116 20.04 6.94 33.20
N ARG A 117 19.12 7.43 32.39
CA ARG A 117 18.36 6.62 31.46
C ARG A 117 19.02 6.70 30.10
N THR A 118 19.42 5.56 29.56
CA THR A 118 20.04 5.48 28.23
C THR A 118 18.99 5.04 27.23
N THR A 119 18.63 5.92 26.30
CA THR A 119 17.65 5.65 25.25
C THR A 119 18.39 5.51 23.93
N VAL A 120 18.20 4.36 23.28
CA VAL A 120 18.70 4.04 21.95
C VAL A 120 17.54 4.13 20.98
N THR A 121 17.57 5.12 20.10
CA THR A 121 16.59 5.26 19.02
C THR A 121 17.25 4.86 17.71
N VAL A 122 16.69 3.85 17.05
CA VAL A 122 17.14 3.40 15.73
C VAL A 122 16.07 3.71 14.70
N SER A 123 16.49 4.30 13.58
CA SER A 123 15.61 4.56 12.43
C SER A 123 16.30 4.09 11.15
N TYR A 124 15.50 3.74 10.14
CA TYR A 124 15.96 3.30 8.82
C TYR A 124 16.76 2.00 8.82
N ILE A 125 16.21 0.94 9.41
CA ILE A 125 16.83 -0.40 9.33
C ILE A 125 16.55 -0.96 7.94
N GLN A 126 17.62 -1.24 7.19
CA GLN A 126 17.54 -1.72 5.82
C GLN A 126 16.85 -3.09 5.76
N SER A 127 15.87 -3.24 4.87
CA SER A 127 15.35 -4.58 4.55
C SER A 127 16.47 -5.37 3.88
N ALA A 128 16.76 -6.59 4.34
CA ALA A 128 17.70 -7.46 3.66
C ALA A 128 17.23 -7.57 2.21
N GLU A 129 18.00 -7.03 1.25
CA GLU A 129 17.68 -7.18 -0.17
C GLU A 129 17.49 -8.67 -0.40
N SER A 130 16.29 -9.06 -0.82
CA SER A 130 16.07 -10.40 -1.30
C SER A 130 17.00 -10.55 -2.50
N GLU A 131 18.12 -11.24 -2.31
CA GLU A 131 18.81 -11.84 -3.43
C GLU A 131 17.74 -12.69 -4.10
N SER A 132 17.18 -12.14 -5.18
CA SER A 132 16.43 -12.92 -6.13
C SER A 132 17.42 -13.95 -6.63
N LEU A 133 17.40 -15.13 -5.99
CA LEU A 133 17.98 -16.34 -6.52
C LEU A 133 17.27 -16.55 -7.85
N SER A 134 17.82 -15.95 -8.90
CA SER A 134 17.60 -16.41 -10.25
C SER A 134 18.14 -17.84 -10.24
N VAL A 135 17.24 -18.80 -10.01
CA VAL A 135 17.53 -20.22 -10.20
C VAL A 135 17.82 -20.35 -11.68
N ARG A 136 19.09 -20.17 -12.04
CA ARG A 136 19.60 -20.30 -13.39
C ARG A 136 19.85 -21.78 -13.62
N ASN A 137 18.79 -22.58 -13.70
CA ASN A 137 18.88 -24.00 -14.06
C ASN A 137 18.21 -24.22 -15.41
N GLY A 138 18.97 -24.87 -16.29
CA GLY A 138 18.69 -24.92 -17.73
C GLY A 138 17.48 -25.78 -18.10
N ASN A 139 16.85 -25.37 -19.20
CA ASN A 139 16.01 -26.12 -20.16
C ASN A 139 14.90 -27.06 -19.67
N ASP A 140 14.69 -27.26 -18.37
CA ASP A 140 13.57 -28.05 -17.83
C ASP A 140 12.72 -27.18 -16.90
N ASP A 141 12.16 -26.13 -17.49
CA ASP A 141 11.28 -25.14 -16.84
C ASP A 141 9.85 -25.70 -16.67
N ARG A 142 9.72 -26.89 -16.08
CA ARG A 142 8.44 -27.64 -15.98
C ARG A 142 7.69 -27.43 -14.66
N SER A 143 8.28 -26.71 -13.71
CA SER A 143 7.69 -26.45 -12.40
C SER A 143 8.01 -25.04 -11.93
N LYS A 144 6.99 -24.26 -11.60
CA LYS A 144 7.14 -22.93 -11.03
C LYS A 144 6.57 -22.91 -9.61
N GLN A 145 7.40 -22.51 -8.65
CA GLN A 145 6.93 -22.12 -7.34
C GLN A 145 6.18 -20.79 -7.47
N LEU A 146 4.90 -20.77 -7.11
CA LEU A 146 4.06 -19.59 -7.30
C LEU A 146 4.23 -18.58 -6.15
N PHE A 147 4.41 -19.05 -4.90
CA PHE A 147 4.54 -18.16 -3.73
C PHE A 147 5.55 -18.69 -2.69
N LYS A 148 6.26 -17.74 -2.05
CA LYS A 148 7.18 -18.00 -0.94
C LYS A 148 6.57 -17.72 0.43
N ILE A 149 5.48 -16.96 0.52
CA ILE A 149 4.77 -16.69 1.77
C ILE A 149 3.28 -16.65 1.44
N ILE A 150 2.44 -17.28 2.25
CA ILE A 150 0.98 -17.32 2.11
C ILE A 150 0.29 -16.85 3.40
N ASN A 151 -0.88 -16.22 3.26
CA ASN A 151 -1.84 -16.07 4.36
C ASN A 151 -3.07 -16.93 4.10
N PRO A 152 -3.26 -17.99 4.88
CA PRO A 152 -4.40 -18.88 4.70
C PRO A 152 -5.76 -18.28 5.10
N GLU A 153 -5.75 -17.19 5.88
CA GLU A 153 -6.95 -16.54 6.42
C GLU A 153 -7.42 -15.33 5.58
N ASP A 154 -6.65 -14.89 4.58
CA ASP A 154 -7.05 -13.80 3.68
C ASP A 154 -8.02 -14.33 2.60
N PRO A 155 -9.30 -13.89 2.59
CA PRO A 155 -10.29 -14.33 1.60
C PRO A 155 -9.96 -13.88 0.16
N GLY A 156 -9.01 -12.96 -0.03
CA GLY A 156 -8.53 -12.52 -1.33
C GLY A 156 -7.37 -13.33 -1.90
N TYR A 157 -6.90 -14.38 -1.21
CA TYR A 157 -5.74 -15.15 -1.63
C TYR A 157 -6.11 -16.43 -2.38
N TYR A 158 -5.52 -16.65 -3.55
CA TYR A 158 -5.56 -17.95 -4.23
C TYR A 158 -4.69 -18.92 -3.42
N ARG A 159 -5.30 -19.96 -2.84
CA ARG A 159 -4.64 -20.99 -2.01
C ARG A 159 -3.54 -21.80 -2.72
N GLN A 160 -3.13 -21.42 -3.92
CA GLN A 160 -2.28 -22.18 -4.84
C GLN A 160 -0.82 -22.16 -4.41
N LEU A 161 -0.26 -23.30 -4.02
CA LEU A 161 1.15 -23.43 -3.64
C LEU A 161 2.06 -23.73 -4.83
N TYR A 162 1.56 -24.52 -5.78
CA TYR A 162 2.40 -25.17 -6.77
C TYR A 162 1.61 -25.58 -8.01
N TYR A 163 2.27 -25.46 -9.16
CA TYR A 163 1.72 -25.83 -10.45
C TYR A 163 2.63 -26.83 -11.16
N MET A 164 2.06 -27.94 -11.63
CA MET A 164 2.75 -28.94 -12.44
C MET A 164 2.12 -29.10 -13.82
N ASN A 165 2.99 -29.33 -14.80
CA ASN A 165 2.60 -29.62 -16.17
C ASN A 165 1.72 -30.89 -16.28
N PRO A 166 0.77 -30.93 -17.24
CA PRO A 166 -0.33 -31.89 -17.28
C PRO A 166 0.04 -33.36 -17.53
N PHE A 167 1.29 -33.67 -17.90
CA PHE A 167 1.63 -35.02 -18.37
C PHE A 167 2.02 -36.02 -17.28
N ASP A 168 2.27 -35.60 -16.03
CA ASP A 168 2.78 -36.49 -14.96
C ASP A 168 1.99 -36.49 -13.64
N PHE A 169 0.99 -35.62 -13.48
CA PHE A 169 0.46 -35.31 -12.14
C PHE A 169 -0.39 -36.39 -11.45
N LEU A 170 -0.93 -37.38 -12.17
CA LEU A 170 -1.88 -38.35 -11.59
C LEU A 170 -1.28 -39.20 -10.46
N ASN A 171 0.05 -39.29 -10.39
CA ASN A 171 0.77 -40.03 -9.35
C ASN A 171 1.51 -39.14 -8.35
N HIS A 172 1.41 -37.82 -8.48
CA HIS A 172 2.17 -36.86 -7.67
C HIS A 172 1.29 -36.32 -6.54
N LYS A 173 1.80 -36.36 -5.31
CA LYS A 173 1.24 -35.65 -4.17
C LYS A 173 2.26 -34.64 -3.65
N LEU A 174 1.79 -33.58 -3.02
CA LEU A 174 2.65 -32.58 -2.40
C LEU A 174 2.58 -32.74 -0.88
N ALA A 175 3.66 -33.22 -0.28
CA ALA A 175 3.81 -33.28 1.17
C ALA A 175 4.22 -31.91 1.70
N VAL A 176 3.49 -31.41 2.68
CA VAL A 176 3.83 -30.22 3.45
C VAL A 176 4.52 -30.68 4.72
N MET A 177 5.74 -30.20 4.96
CA MET A 177 6.56 -30.60 6.10
C MET A 177 6.96 -29.37 6.93
N ALA A 178 7.06 -29.53 8.24
CA ALA A 178 7.67 -28.53 9.10
C ALA A 178 9.16 -28.37 8.73
N TYR A 179 9.64 -27.14 8.61
CA TYR A 179 11.00 -26.88 8.12
C TYR A 179 12.09 -27.37 9.09
N GLU A 180 11.87 -27.24 10.41
CA GLU A 180 12.89 -27.54 11.43
C GLU A 180 13.19 -29.03 11.61
N ASP A 181 12.17 -29.89 11.59
CA ASP A 181 12.30 -31.32 11.88
C ASP A 181 11.92 -32.23 10.69
N SER A 182 11.57 -31.63 9.54
CA SER A 182 11.08 -32.35 8.35
C SER A 182 9.87 -33.24 8.63
N LYS A 183 9.10 -32.96 9.70
CA LYS A 183 7.92 -33.73 10.03
C LYS A 183 6.81 -33.41 9.06
N GLU A 184 6.22 -34.45 8.47
CA GLU A 184 5.04 -34.32 7.61
C GLU A 184 3.84 -33.76 8.41
N ILE A 185 3.24 -32.70 7.88
CA ILE A 185 2.09 -32.01 8.43
C ILE A 185 0.82 -32.45 7.71
N MET A 186 0.87 -32.49 6.38
CA MET A 186 -0.23 -32.97 5.55
C MET A 186 0.26 -33.35 4.15
N ILE A 187 -0.60 -34.06 3.42
CA ILE A 187 -0.40 -34.38 2.02
C ILE A 187 -1.53 -33.75 1.20
N LEU A 188 -1.17 -32.92 0.24
CA LEU A 188 -2.08 -32.25 -0.68
C LEU A 188 -2.25 -33.07 -1.95
N ASN A 189 -3.51 -33.22 -2.38
CA ASN A 189 -3.84 -33.79 -3.67
C ASN A 189 -3.97 -32.67 -4.72
N PRO A 190 -3.58 -32.93 -5.97
CA PRO A 190 -3.72 -31.94 -7.02
C PRO A 190 -5.20 -31.71 -7.36
N ASP A 191 -5.59 -30.45 -7.53
CA ASP A 191 -6.84 -30.04 -8.17
C ASP A 191 -6.70 -30.21 -9.69
N LEU A 192 -7.54 -31.07 -10.25
CA LEU A 192 -7.55 -31.46 -11.66
C LEU A 192 -8.53 -30.63 -12.51
N SER A 193 -9.19 -29.64 -11.91
CA SER A 193 -10.17 -28.80 -12.60
C SER A 193 -9.54 -27.82 -13.61
N VAL A 194 -8.22 -27.67 -13.60
CA VAL A 194 -7.49 -26.77 -14.49
C VAL A 194 -7.06 -27.54 -15.74
N ALA A 195 -7.60 -27.16 -16.90
CA ALA A 195 -7.35 -27.84 -18.19
C ALA A 195 -5.86 -27.87 -18.62
N GLU A 196 -5.01 -27.09 -17.94
CA GLU A 196 -3.61 -26.87 -18.30
C GLU A 196 -2.60 -27.49 -17.33
N GLY A 197 -3.01 -28.14 -16.23
CA GLY A 197 -2.05 -28.70 -15.26
C GLY A 197 -2.66 -29.11 -13.93
N ALA A 198 -1.82 -29.63 -13.03
CA ALA A 198 -2.20 -29.94 -11.66
C ALA A 198 -1.81 -28.80 -10.72
N GLN A 199 -2.77 -28.35 -9.93
CA GLN A 199 -2.60 -27.27 -8.97
C GLN A 199 -2.72 -27.81 -7.55
N PHE A 200 -1.76 -27.51 -6.69
CA PHE A 200 -1.88 -27.83 -5.27
C PHE A 200 -2.30 -26.60 -4.51
N SER A 201 -3.30 -26.74 -3.64
CA SER A 201 -3.73 -25.64 -2.79
C SER A 201 -3.65 -26.00 -1.31
N TRP A 202 -3.23 -25.05 -0.48
CA TRP A 202 -3.18 -25.20 0.98
C TRP A 202 -3.86 -24.03 1.66
N ASP A 203 -4.73 -24.35 2.61
CA ASP A 203 -5.47 -23.43 3.46
C ASP A 203 -4.83 -23.26 4.84
N GLY A 204 -3.56 -23.65 4.98
CA GLY A 204 -2.81 -23.48 6.23
C GLY A 204 -3.33 -24.33 7.39
N LEU A 205 -4.12 -25.37 7.10
CA LEU A 205 -4.54 -26.36 8.08
C LEU A 205 -3.64 -27.60 8.02
N ASP A 206 -3.49 -28.30 9.14
CA ASP A 206 -2.83 -29.61 9.19
C ASP A 206 -3.77 -30.77 8.82
N GLY A 207 -3.27 -32.01 8.83
CA GLY A 207 -4.10 -33.20 8.58
C GLY A 207 -5.21 -33.48 9.62
N LYS A 208 -5.39 -32.61 10.63
CA LYS A 208 -6.47 -32.65 11.63
C LYS A 208 -7.34 -31.38 11.59
N ASP A 209 -7.30 -30.64 10.49
CA ASP A 209 -8.02 -29.39 10.27
C ASP A 209 -7.68 -28.29 11.32
N GLN A 210 -6.48 -28.33 11.91
CA GLN A 210 -6.01 -27.29 12.83
C GLN A 210 -5.10 -26.30 12.10
N PRO A 211 -5.21 -24.99 12.37
CA PRO A 211 -4.31 -23.99 11.79
C PRO A 211 -2.86 -24.27 12.19
N VAL A 212 -1.95 -24.36 11.22
CA VAL A 212 -0.51 -24.51 11.51
C VAL A 212 0.08 -23.18 11.93
N LEU A 213 1.16 -23.16 12.72
CA LEU A 213 1.75 -21.90 13.20
C LEU A 213 2.37 -21.07 12.06
N ASP A 214 2.52 -19.77 12.27
CA ASP A 214 3.31 -18.94 11.35
C ASP A 214 4.78 -19.41 11.36
N GLY A 215 5.42 -19.44 10.18
CA GLY A 215 6.76 -20.00 10.03
C GLY A 215 7.05 -20.55 8.63
N GLU A 216 8.27 -21.03 8.41
CA GLU A 216 8.66 -21.67 7.15
C GLU A 216 8.27 -23.15 7.13
N TYR A 217 7.81 -23.61 5.97
CA TYR A 217 7.40 -24.98 5.69
C TYR A 217 8.08 -25.47 4.41
N LEU A 218 8.40 -26.77 4.35
CA LEU A 218 9.01 -27.40 3.19
C LEU A 218 7.96 -28.17 2.41
N LEU A 219 7.83 -27.88 1.12
CA LEU A 219 6.93 -28.56 0.19
C LEU A 219 7.75 -29.57 -0.63
N LYS A 220 7.42 -30.87 -0.53
CA LYS A 220 8.13 -31.97 -1.19
C LYS A 220 7.18 -32.80 -2.04
N LEU A 221 7.53 -33.00 -3.31
CA LEU A 221 6.79 -33.91 -4.20
C LEU A 221 7.10 -35.36 -3.86
N THR A 222 6.07 -36.19 -3.68
CA THR A 222 6.22 -37.57 -3.16
C THR A 222 6.77 -38.59 -4.15
N SER A 223 6.83 -38.26 -5.44
CA SER A 223 7.15 -39.22 -6.52
C SER A 223 8.51 -39.01 -7.18
N ASP A 224 9.28 -37.99 -6.74
CA ASP A 224 10.56 -37.64 -7.34
C ASP A 224 11.73 -37.79 -6.34
N ASP A 225 12.92 -38.00 -6.91
CA ASP A 225 14.22 -37.89 -6.24
C ASP A 225 14.26 -36.59 -5.39
N GLU A 226 14.97 -36.55 -4.25
CA GLU A 226 14.91 -35.48 -3.22
C GLU A 226 15.17 -34.03 -3.69
N ARG A 227 15.38 -33.81 -4.98
CA ARG A 227 15.80 -32.57 -5.62
C ARG A 227 14.68 -31.55 -5.79
N ASN A 228 13.41 -31.94 -5.69
CA ASN A 228 12.25 -31.06 -5.93
C ASN A 228 11.54 -30.67 -4.63
N SER A 229 12.25 -29.95 -3.76
CA SER A 229 11.70 -29.36 -2.53
C SER A 229 11.82 -27.83 -2.52
N PHE A 230 10.79 -27.13 -2.09
CA PHE A 230 10.77 -25.65 -2.01
C PHE A 230 10.14 -25.18 -0.70
N SER A 231 10.60 -24.03 -0.17
CA SER A 231 10.08 -23.49 1.10
C SER A 231 8.95 -22.50 0.87
N VAL A 232 7.94 -22.54 1.75
CA VAL A 232 6.84 -21.59 1.82
C VAL A 232 6.66 -21.13 3.27
N GLY A 233 6.62 -19.83 3.50
CA GLY A 233 6.25 -19.23 4.77
C GLY A 233 4.73 -19.14 4.94
N ILE A 234 4.23 -19.38 6.13
CA ILE A 234 2.91 -18.92 6.55
C ILE A 234 3.10 -17.68 7.42
N ASP A 235 2.41 -16.63 7.04
CA ASP A 235 2.34 -15.37 7.78
C ASP A 235 0.88 -14.88 7.73
N ARG A 236 0.18 -14.98 8.85
CA ARG A 236 -1.24 -14.57 8.92
C ARG A 236 -1.44 -13.06 8.95
N GLU A 237 -0.38 -12.29 9.10
CA GLU A 237 -0.41 -10.83 9.00
C GLU A 237 -0.32 -10.37 7.54
N TYR A 238 -0.05 -11.28 6.61
CA TYR A 238 0.11 -11.01 5.18
C TYR A 238 -1.23 -10.83 4.45
N SER A 239 -1.48 -9.71 3.78
CA SER A 239 -2.69 -9.52 2.95
C SER A 239 -2.39 -8.70 1.71
N ARG A 240 -2.87 -9.13 0.53
CA ARG A 240 -2.58 -8.49 -0.77
C ARG A 240 -3.82 -7.86 -1.37
N ARG A 241 -3.79 -6.55 -1.63
CA ARG A 241 -4.88 -5.81 -2.31
C ARG A 241 -4.36 -4.67 -3.20
N SER A 242 -4.87 -4.62 -4.43
CA SER A 242 -4.54 -3.64 -5.47
C SER A 242 -5.20 -2.27 -5.36
N SER A 243 -4.65 -1.27 -6.06
CA SER A 243 -5.08 0.15 -6.09
C SER A 243 -5.31 0.72 -7.50
N ASN A 244 -6.31 1.61 -7.67
CA ASN A 244 -6.51 2.65 -8.72
C ASN A 244 -7.14 3.87 -8.05
N TYR A 245 -6.55 5.06 -8.19
CA TYR A 245 -6.77 6.09 -9.23
C TYR A 245 -8.14 6.76 -9.17
N PHE A 246 -8.11 8.01 -8.73
CA PHE A 246 -9.25 8.81 -8.30
C PHE A 246 -10.09 9.26 -9.51
N SER A 247 -11.27 8.65 -9.65
CA SER A 247 -12.27 8.89 -10.69
C SER A 247 -13.18 10.10 -10.40
N GLY A 248 -13.31 11.02 -11.35
CA GLY A 248 -14.46 11.93 -11.47
C GLY A 248 -14.32 13.36 -10.93
N PHE A 249 -13.12 13.84 -10.59
CA PHE A 249 -12.95 15.17 -9.95
C PHE A 249 -11.96 16.09 -10.67
N THR A 250 -12.23 17.41 -10.66
CA THR A 250 -11.16 18.42 -10.82
C THR A 250 -10.25 18.29 -9.62
N GLY A 251 -8.96 18.24 -9.85
CA GLY A 251 -8.01 18.28 -8.76
C GLY A 251 -6.60 18.01 -9.20
N LEU A 252 -5.76 17.80 -8.19
CA LEU A 252 -4.58 16.98 -8.37
C LEU A 252 -4.98 15.51 -8.45
N ALA A 253 -4.13 14.66 -9.01
CA ALA A 253 -4.32 13.23 -9.18
C ALA A 253 -4.86 12.50 -7.93
N LEU A 254 -4.51 12.98 -6.73
CA LEU A 254 -4.96 12.41 -5.46
C LEU A 254 -5.84 13.35 -4.61
N VAL A 255 -6.08 14.59 -5.01
CA VAL A 255 -6.75 15.61 -4.15
C VAL A 255 -7.74 16.43 -4.95
N PRO A 256 -9.03 16.43 -4.59
CA PRO A 256 -10.03 17.26 -5.28
C PRO A 256 -9.81 18.76 -5.02
N PHE A 257 -10.12 19.59 -6.02
CA PHE A 257 -10.20 21.06 -5.86
C PHE A 257 -11.52 21.46 -5.19
N ALA A 258 -11.42 22.48 -4.33
CA ALA A 258 -12.59 23.10 -3.71
C ALA A 258 -13.48 23.81 -4.74
N ARG A 259 -12.88 24.33 -5.81
CA ARG A 259 -13.59 25.06 -6.84
C ARG A 259 -14.45 24.15 -7.72
N THR A 260 -15.65 24.61 -8.08
CA THR A 260 -16.49 24.01 -9.12
C THR A 260 -16.17 24.60 -10.50
N LEU A 261 -16.63 23.96 -11.57
CA LEU A 261 -16.74 24.61 -12.88
C LEU A 261 -17.59 25.90 -12.78
N PHE A 262 -17.47 26.81 -13.75
CA PHE A 262 -18.34 27.97 -13.78
C PHE A 262 -19.76 27.57 -14.16
N GLN A 263 -20.73 28.42 -13.82
CA GLN A 263 -22.13 28.15 -14.14
C GLN A 263 -22.32 28.01 -15.65
N GLY A 264 -22.90 26.89 -16.07
CA GLY A 264 -23.16 26.59 -17.48
C GLY A 264 -22.01 25.90 -18.20
N ASP A 265 -20.83 25.81 -17.57
CA ASP A 265 -19.69 25.11 -18.14
C ASP A 265 -19.98 23.62 -18.26
N PHE A 266 -19.38 23.05 -19.30
CA PHE A 266 -19.40 21.63 -19.57
C PHE A 266 -17.99 21.13 -19.82
N GLN A 267 -17.65 19.97 -19.27
CA GLN A 267 -16.36 19.35 -19.50
C GLN A 267 -16.56 17.88 -19.83
N PHE A 268 -15.80 17.37 -20.79
CA PHE A 268 -15.73 15.94 -21.05
C PHE A 268 -14.31 15.56 -21.44
N GLY A 269 -13.98 14.29 -21.32
CA GLY A 269 -12.66 13.82 -21.71
C GLY A 269 -12.55 12.31 -21.58
N SER A 270 -11.35 11.84 -21.86
CA SER A 270 -10.97 10.46 -21.70
C SER A 270 -9.61 10.33 -21.04
N THR A 271 -9.43 9.23 -20.33
CA THR A 271 -8.18 8.87 -19.67
C THR A 271 -7.74 7.50 -20.17
N ILE A 272 -6.46 7.38 -20.45
CA ILE A 272 -5.79 6.08 -20.60
C ILE A 272 -4.67 6.01 -19.57
N SER A 273 -4.58 4.90 -18.84
CA SER A 273 -3.47 4.66 -17.93
C SER A 273 -2.84 3.29 -18.15
N LEU A 274 -1.60 3.18 -17.70
CA LEU A 274 -0.89 1.94 -17.49
C LEU A 274 -0.69 1.81 -15.99
N ASP A 275 -1.35 0.84 -15.40
CA ASP A 275 -1.17 0.49 -14.00
C ASP A 275 -0.27 -0.74 -13.94
N LYS A 276 0.89 -0.60 -13.33
CA LYS A 276 1.77 -1.70 -12.98
C LYS A 276 1.64 -1.97 -11.50
N GLU A 277 1.25 -3.19 -11.20
CA GLU A 277 1.24 -3.68 -9.85
C GLU A 277 2.47 -4.55 -9.62
N GLU A 278 3.34 -4.16 -8.67
CA GLU A 278 4.54 -4.94 -8.33
C GLU A 278 4.20 -6.05 -7.31
N ILE A 279 3.12 -6.78 -7.55
CA ILE A 279 2.69 -7.94 -6.75
C ILE A 279 2.85 -9.21 -7.59
N GLY A 280 3.97 -9.94 -7.41
CA GLY A 280 4.25 -11.17 -8.17
C GLY A 280 4.67 -10.91 -9.62
N ASP A 281 4.09 -11.66 -10.58
CA ASP A 281 4.24 -11.35 -11.99
C ASP A 281 3.62 -9.98 -12.25
N SER A 282 4.41 -9.06 -12.81
CA SER A 282 3.96 -7.68 -13.06
C SER A 282 2.72 -7.69 -13.95
N LEU A 283 1.55 -7.58 -13.33
CA LEU A 283 0.28 -7.41 -14.00
C LEU A 283 0.18 -5.95 -14.43
N TYR A 284 -0.03 -5.76 -15.73
CA TYR A 284 -0.25 -4.47 -16.34
C TYR A 284 -1.73 -4.31 -16.62
N ASN A 285 -2.39 -3.40 -15.91
CA ASN A 285 -3.75 -3.00 -16.25
C ASN A 285 -3.70 -1.80 -17.19
N LEU A 286 -4.59 -1.80 -18.17
CA LEU A 286 -4.78 -0.69 -19.11
C LEU A 286 -6.20 -0.14 -18.95
N PRO A 287 -6.49 0.65 -17.91
CA PRO A 287 -7.78 1.31 -17.79
C PRO A 287 -7.95 2.35 -18.88
N PHE A 288 -9.19 2.42 -19.33
CA PHE A 288 -9.66 3.45 -20.22
C PHE A 288 -10.95 4.01 -19.64
N SER A 289 -11.00 5.32 -19.44
CA SER A 289 -12.19 5.98 -18.90
C SER A 289 -12.66 7.13 -19.76
N PHE A 290 -13.96 7.39 -19.68
CA PHE A 290 -14.60 8.59 -20.19
C PHE A 290 -15.31 9.29 -19.05
N PHE A 291 -15.23 10.61 -19.01
CA PHE A 291 -15.93 11.40 -18.01
C PHE A 291 -16.67 12.57 -18.64
N ILE A 292 -17.73 12.97 -17.96
CA ILE A 292 -18.54 14.15 -18.25
C ILE A 292 -18.75 14.90 -16.95
N ARG A 293 -18.67 16.23 -16.99
CA ARG A 293 -18.84 17.11 -15.85
C ARG A 293 -19.59 18.35 -16.27
N THR A 294 -20.41 18.88 -15.38
CA THR A 294 -21.19 20.08 -15.64
C THR A 294 -21.46 20.83 -14.34
N SER A 295 -21.56 22.15 -14.41
CA SER A 295 -21.99 22.97 -13.27
C SER A 295 -23.23 23.77 -13.64
N PRO A 296 -24.43 23.16 -13.57
CA PRO A 296 -25.67 23.82 -14.00
C PRO A 296 -26.02 25.04 -13.12
N LEU A 297 -25.54 25.07 -11.88
CA LEU A 297 -25.66 26.22 -10.97
C LEU A 297 -24.28 26.73 -10.57
N LYS A 298 -24.20 28.00 -10.18
CA LYS A 298 -22.94 28.70 -9.82
C LYS A 298 -22.09 28.03 -8.74
N ARG A 299 -22.69 27.18 -7.93
CA ARG A 299 -22.04 26.54 -6.77
C ARG A 299 -22.25 25.04 -6.75
N TRP A 300 -22.73 24.44 -7.83
CA TRP A 300 -23.04 23.03 -7.85
C TRP A 300 -22.51 22.40 -9.13
N GLU A 301 -21.66 21.40 -8.95
CA GLU A 301 -21.04 20.61 -10.00
C GLU A 301 -21.49 19.16 -9.86
N ALA A 302 -21.83 18.56 -11.00
CA ALA A 302 -22.08 17.14 -11.14
C ALA A 302 -21.04 16.53 -12.08
N ALA A 303 -20.59 15.32 -11.77
CA ALA A 303 -19.69 14.56 -12.62
C ALA A 303 -20.14 13.11 -12.74
N PHE A 304 -19.85 12.53 -13.90
CA PHE A 304 -20.03 11.12 -14.18
C PHE A 304 -18.80 10.59 -14.91
N GLU A 305 -18.37 9.38 -14.57
CA GLU A 305 -17.27 8.69 -15.23
C GLU A 305 -17.59 7.22 -15.41
N ALA A 306 -17.28 6.69 -16.59
CA ALA A 306 -17.30 5.27 -16.89
C ALA A 306 -15.87 4.83 -17.25
N GLU A 307 -15.32 3.91 -16.47
CA GLU A 307 -14.02 3.28 -16.69
C GLU A 307 -14.21 1.82 -17.06
N THR A 308 -13.45 1.35 -18.04
CA THR A 308 -13.27 -0.05 -18.35
C THR A 308 -11.79 -0.41 -18.28
N ALA A 309 -11.45 -1.61 -17.82
CA ALA A 309 -10.09 -2.11 -17.94
C ALA A 309 -10.08 -3.53 -18.48
N PHE A 310 -9.12 -3.80 -19.38
CA PHE A 310 -9.08 -5.00 -20.20
C PHE A 310 -8.11 -6.08 -19.72
N VAL A 311 -7.34 -5.80 -18.67
CA VAL A 311 -6.42 -6.77 -18.08
C VAL A 311 -6.73 -6.84 -16.59
N THR A 312 -6.96 -8.05 -16.11
CA THR A 312 -7.27 -8.36 -14.70
C THR A 312 -6.66 -9.70 -14.35
N GLU A 313 -6.51 -9.96 -13.05
CA GLU A 313 -6.11 -11.26 -12.48
C GLU A 313 -6.96 -12.43 -13.01
N ASP A 314 -8.22 -12.16 -13.40
CA ASP A 314 -9.18 -13.15 -13.93
C ASP A 314 -9.32 -13.14 -15.47
N ASN A 315 -8.57 -12.31 -16.20
CA ASN A 315 -8.77 -12.05 -17.64
C ASN A 315 -10.21 -11.59 -18.02
N GLN A 316 -10.99 -11.11 -17.06
CA GLN A 316 -12.34 -10.59 -17.31
C GLN A 316 -12.33 -9.06 -17.25
N PRO A 317 -12.90 -8.36 -18.26
CA PRO A 317 -12.99 -6.92 -18.22
C PRO A 317 -14.04 -6.47 -17.20
N TYR A 318 -13.75 -5.38 -16.49
CA TYR A 318 -14.70 -4.75 -15.56
C TYR A 318 -15.16 -3.39 -16.08
N LEU A 319 -16.31 -2.96 -15.56
CA LEU A 319 -16.88 -1.63 -15.71
C LEU A 319 -16.95 -0.98 -14.33
N THR A 320 -16.43 0.23 -14.23
CA THR A 320 -16.59 1.09 -13.06
C THR A 320 -17.36 2.34 -13.46
N LEU A 321 -18.46 2.59 -12.78
CA LEU A 321 -19.29 3.77 -12.91
C LEU A 321 -19.09 4.63 -11.67
N ASN A 322 -18.73 5.90 -11.87
CA ASN A 322 -18.58 6.87 -10.81
C ASN A 322 -19.53 8.03 -11.06
N SER A 323 -20.18 8.49 -10.00
CA SER A 323 -21.01 9.69 -10.01
C SER A 323 -20.63 10.55 -8.82
N SER A 324 -20.50 11.85 -9.03
CA SER A 324 -20.19 12.76 -7.94
C SER A 324 -20.97 14.06 -8.02
N GLN A 325 -21.20 14.63 -6.84
CA GLN A 325 -21.90 15.90 -6.66
C GLN A 325 -21.04 16.76 -5.73
N LYS A 326 -20.77 18.00 -6.11
CA LYS A 326 -19.94 18.93 -5.34
C LYS A 326 -20.63 20.28 -5.22
N VAL A 327 -20.73 20.77 -4.00
CA VAL A 327 -21.34 22.06 -3.67
C VAL A 327 -20.30 23.00 -3.09
N TYR A 328 -20.08 24.12 -3.75
CA TYR A 328 -19.21 25.20 -3.29
C TYR A 328 -19.87 25.95 -2.14
N ILE A 329 -19.36 25.80 -0.91
CA ILE A 329 -19.97 26.42 0.28
C ILE A 329 -19.56 27.88 0.38
N TYR A 330 -18.24 28.09 0.39
CA TYR A 330 -17.66 29.31 0.92
C TYR A 330 -16.26 29.55 0.36
N GLY A 331 -15.94 30.81 0.15
CA GLY A 331 -14.59 31.23 -0.18
C GLY A 331 -14.53 32.36 -1.20
N SER A 332 -13.72 33.36 -0.89
CA SER A 332 -13.11 34.29 -1.84
C SER A 332 -11.59 34.16 -1.69
N TYR A 333 -10.84 34.64 -2.68
CA TYR A 333 -9.38 34.61 -2.59
C TYR A 333 -8.92 35.14 -1.21
N PRO A 334 -8.05 34.42 -0.47
CA PRO A 334 -7.29 33.24 -0.91
C PRO A 334 -7.89 31.87 -0.51
N PHE A 335 -8.97 31.79 0.26
CA PHE A 335 -9.47 30.52 0.83
C PHE A 335 -10.75 30.03 0.16
N GLN A 336 -10.85 28.73 -0.12
CA GLN A 336 -12.00 28.09 -0.75
C GLN A 336 -12.34 26.77 -0.07
N VAL A 337 -13.64 26.50 0.08
CA VAL A 337 -14.18 25.29 0.71
C VAL A 337 -15.40 24.80 -0.05
N SER A 338 -15.47 23.49 -0.27
CA SER A 338 -16.67 22.83 -0.81
C SER A 338 -17.04 21.59 0.02
N LEU A 339 -18.24 21.08 -0.19
CA LEU A 339 -18.62 19.73 0.21
C LEU A 339 -18.83 18.92 -1.06
N GLY A 340 -18.51 17.65 -1.02
CA GLY A 340 -18.95 16.76 -2.06
C GLY A 340 -19.25 15.37 -1.58
N MET A 341 -19.99 14.68 -2.42
CA MET A 341 -20.34 13.27 -2.27
C MET A 341 -20.00 12.53 -3.55
N ARG A 342 -19.68 11.25 -3.41
CA ARG A 342 -19.41 10.33 -4.51
C ARG A 342 -20.19 9.04 -4.31
N GLY A 343 -20.67 8.48 -5.41
CA GLY A 343 -21.08 7.09 -5.51
C GLY A 343 -20.20 6.39 -6.54
N THR A 344 -19.72 5.21 -6.19
CA THR A 344 -18.94 4.35 -7.07
C THR A 344 -19.62 3.00 -7.16
N TYR A 345 -19.70 2.46 -8.36
CA TYR A 345 -20.24 1.14 -8.62
C TYR A 345 -19.31 0.40 -9.58
N ARG A 346 -18.94 -0.83 -9.24
CA ARG A 346 -18.01 -1.64 -10.00
C ARG A 346 -18.57 -3.04 -10.22
N SER A 347 -18.50 -3.52 -11.45
CA SER A 347 -19.00 -4.83 -11.83
C SER A 347 -18.27 -5.43 -13.03
N ARG A 348 -18.39 -6.74 -13.25
CA ARG A 348 -17.89 -7.43 -14.44
C ARG A 348 -18.77 -7.06 -15.62
N ILE A 349 -18.18 -6.76 -16.79
CA ILE A 349 -18.98 -6.39 -17.99
C ILE A 349 -19.96 -7.49 -18.37
N ASN A 350 -19.55 -8.76 -18.20
CA ASN A 350 -20.35 -9.92 -18.55
C ASN A 350 -21.42 -10.29 -17.49
N ASN A 351 -21.35 -9.68 -16.29
CA ASN A 351 -22.28 -9.98 -15.21
C ASN A 351 -22.47 -8.73 -14.34
N LEU A 352 -23.34 -7.81 -14.80
CA LEU A 352 -23.65 -6.58 -14.07
C LEU A 352 -24.38 -6.82 -12.73
N SER A 353 -24.94 -8.01 -12.49
CA SER A 353 -25.47 -8.34 -11.16
C SER A 353 -24.37 -8.65 -10.14
N ASP A 354 -23.21 -9.10 -10.62
CA ASP A 354 -22.05 -9.40 -9.79
C ASP A 354 -21.31 -8.10 -9.48
N SER A 355 -21.71 -7.45 -8.37
CA SER A 355 -20.93 -6.34 -7.86
C SER A 355 -19.60 -6.89 -7.37
N VAL A 356 -18.53 -6.49 -8.05
CA VAL A 356 -17.19 -6.89 -7.67
C VAL A 356 -16.84 -6.08 -6.43
N SER A 357 -16.84 -6.76 -5.27
CA SER A 357 -16.22 -6.23 -4.06
C SER A 357 -14.76 -5.98 -4.40
N SER A 358 -14.39 -4.72 -4.59
CA SER A 358 -12.99 -4.35 -4.66
C SER A 358 -12.55 -3.94 -3.28
N SER A 359 -11.30 -4.30 -2.97
CA SER A 359 -10.58 -3.82 -1.82
C SER A 359 -10.83 -2.31 -1.59
N PHE A 360 -10.96 -1.93 -0.33
CA PHE A 360 -11.14 -0.56 0.18
C PHE A 360 -10.27 0.53 -0.44
N ILE A 361 -9.19 0.14 -1.11
CA ILE A 361 -8.13 1.01 -1.61
C ILE A 361 -8.36 1.35 -3.10
N LYS A 362 -9.19 0.59 -3.86
CA LYS A 362 -9.41 0.74 -5.31
C LYS A 362 -10.88 0.94 -5.67
N ASN A 363 -11.38 2.17 -5.52
CA ASN A 363 -12.73 2.57 -5.96
C ASN A 363 -13.82 1.56 -5.55
N PRO A 364 -13.98 1.29 -4.24
CA PRO A 364 -14.93 0.29 -3.80
C PRO A 364 -16.34 0.71 -4.21
N SER A 365 -17.15 -0.27 -4.57
CA SER A 365 -18.59 -0.06 -4.72
C SER A 365 -19.12 0.49 -3.40
N GLY A 366 -19.70 1.69 -3.44
CA GLY A 366 -19.94 2.45 -2.23
C GLY A 366 -20.12 3.92 -2.50
N GLY A 367 -19.82 4.71 -1.50
CA GLY A 367 -19.77 6.15 -1.65
C GLY A 367 -18.82 6.82 -0.69
N SER A 368 -18.69 8.12 -0.86
CA SER A 368 -17.85 8.91 0.01
C SER A 368 -18.38 10.32 0.18
N PHE A 369 -17.99 10.94 1.29
CA PHE A 369 -18.23 12.34 1.59
C PHE A 369 -16.89 13.02 1.84
N TYR A 370 -16.63 14.15 1.19
CA TYR A 370 -15.34 14.81 1.26
C TYR A 370 -15.48 16.33 1.35
N ILE A 371 -14.49 16.98 1.97
CA ILE A 371 -14.49 18.42 2.22
C ILE A 371 -13.18 19.02 1.69
N PRO A 372 -13.09 19.45 0.43
CA PRO A 372 -11.88 20.06 -0.08
C PRO A 372 -11.73 21.48 0.44
N PHE A 373 -10.56 21.73 1.03
CA PHE A 373 -10.02 23.03 1.38
C PHE A 373 -8.93 23.40 0.38
N GLN A 374 -8.97 24.64 -0.10
CA GLN A 374 -7.95 25.19 -0.98
C GLN A 374 -7.52 26.57 -0.50
N TYR A 375 -6.21 26.79 -0.44
CA TYR A 375 -5.59 28.07 -0.15
C TYR A 375 -4.70 28.49 -1.32
N ARG A 376 -4.94 29.67 -1.87
CA ARG A 376 -4.19 30.22 -2.99
C ARG A 376 -3.31 31.39 -2.57
N LYS A 377 -2.03 31.35 -2.95
CA LYS A 377 -1.11 32.47 -2.79
C LYS A 377 -0.33 32.68 -4.07
N GLN A 378 -0.67 33.75 -4.80
CA GLN A 378 -0.11 34.02 -6.13
C GLN A 378 -0.35 32.82 -7.08
N ASN A 379 0.73 32.23 -7.60
CA ASN A 379 0.72 31.11 -8.52
C ASN A 379 0.73 29.75 -7.81
N TRP A 380 0.70 29.73 -6.48
CA TRP A 380 0.68 28.51 -5.67
C TRP A 380 -0.72 28.23 -5.14
N ASP A 381 -1.17 26.99 -5.28
CA ASP A 381 -2.36 26.47 -4.62
C ASP A 381 -1.97 25.34 -3.66
N PHE A 382 -2.56 25.35 -2.47
CA PHE A 382 -2.40 24.35 -1.43
C PHE A 382 -3.74 23.69 -1.16
N PHE A 383 -3.75 22.37 -1.04
CA PHE A 383 -4.97 21.58 -0.95
C PHE A 383 -4.93 20.67 0.27
N VAL A 384 -6.07 20.53 0.95
CA VAL A 384 -6.32 19.50 1.95
C VAL A 384 -7.77 19.05 1.80
N SER A 385 -8.04 17.74 1.81
CA SER A 385 -9.40 17.23 1.69
C SER A 385 -9.55 15.98 2.58
N PRO A 386 -10.09 16.10 3.80
CA PRO A 386 -10.60 14.94 4.51
C PRO A 386 -11.77 14.32 3.72
N GLU A 387 -11.84 13.00 3.72
CA GLU A 387 -12.86 12.19 3.07
C GLU A 387 -13.23 11.02 4.00
N ILE A 388 -14.52 10.73 4.10
CA ILE A 388 -15.05 9.52 4.74
C ILE A 388 -15.62 8.67 3.63
N MET A 389 -15.15 7.43 3.50
CA MET A 389 -15.62 6.46 2.52
C MET A 389 -16.41 5.38 3.22
N PHE A 390 -17.49 4.93 2.60
CA PHE A 390 -18.31 3.81 3.02
C PHE A 390 -18.45 2.84 1.86
N THR A 391 -18.39 1.55 2.13
CA THR A 391 -18.56 0.52 1.11
C THR A 391 -19.87 -0.20 1.26
N LEU A 392 -20.40 -0.62 0.11
CA LEU A 392 -21.61 -1.41 0.05
C LEU A 392 -21.22 -2.88 -0.09
N LYS A 393 -21.84 -3.73 0.73
CA LYS A 393 -21.77 -5.18 0.60
C LYS A 393 -22.13 -5.62 -0.83
N SER A 394 -21.33 -6.55 -1.38
CA SER A 394 -21.69 -7.22 -2.63
C SER A 394 -22.95 -8.06 -2.45
N ILE A 395 -23.83 -8.05 -3.46
CA ILE A 395 -25.12 -8.77 -3.43
C ILE A 395 -24.92 -10.27 -3.74
N SER A 396 -23.71 -10.72 -4.09
CA SER A 396 -23.46 -12.13 -4.41
C SER A 396 -23.70 -13.04 -3.19
N ASP A 397 -24.54 -14.07 -3.38
CA ASP A 397 -25.02 -14.98 -2.32
C ASP A 397 -23.94 -15.86 -1.66
N ASP A 398 -22.71 -15.90 -2.20
CA ASP A 398 -21.73 -16.95 -1.87
C ASP A 398 -20.55 -16.53 -0.97
N VAL A 399 -20.49 -15.30 -0.43
CA VAL A 399 -19.33 -14.88 0.40
C VAL A 399 -19.76 -14.31 1.75
N SER A 400 -19.55 -15.12 2.80
CA SER A 400 -19.83 -14.82 4.21
C SER A 400 -18.94 -13.74 4.86
N GLN A 401 -18.14 -13.00 4.09
CA GLN A 401 -17.12 -12.09 4.64
C GLN A 401 -17.13 -10.64 4.12
N ASN A 402 -18.10 -10.25 3.29
CA ASN A 402 -18.18 -8.85 2.85
C ASN A 402 -19.09 -8.05 3.80
N GLU A 403 -18.55 -7.59 4.92
CA GLU A 403 -19.20 -6.60 5.77
C GLU A 403 -19.06 -5.19 5.17
N ASN A 404 -20.07 -4.35 5.37
CA ASN A 404 -19.92 -2.91 5.13
C ASN A 404 -18.78 -2.40 5.99
N ASP A 405 -18.06 -1.41 5.51
CA ASP A 405 -16.97 -0.82 6.28
C ASP A 405 -16.90 0.67 5.98
N ILE A 406 -16.17 1.35 6.85
CA ILE A 406 -16.00 2.80 6.82
C ILE A 406 -14.53 3.07 7.02
N LEU A 407 -13.97 3.92 6.16
CA LEU A 407 -12.60 4.39 6.31
C LEU A 407 -12.51 5.89 6.11
N THR A 408 -11.45 6.47 6.66
CA THR A 408 -11.15 7.89 6.50
C THR A 408 -9.93 8.04 5.61
N VAL A 409 -9.97 9.00 4.70
CA VAL A 409 -8.84 9.39 3.86
C VAL A 409 -8.50 10.84 4.13
N LEU A 410 -7.23 11.13 4.34
CA LEU A 410 -6.70 12.48 4.35
C LEU A 410 -5.91 12.72 3.07
N ARG A 411 -6.37 13.66 2.25
CA ARG A 411 -5.70 14.05 1.01
C ARG A 411 -5.05 15.42 1.17
N TRP A 412 -3.86 15.62 0.62
CA TRP A 412 -3.24 16.95 0.55
C TRP A 412 -2.36 17.10 -0.68
N GLY A 413 -2.10 18.33 -1.08
CA GLY A 413 -1.21 18.60 -2.21
C GLY A 413 -0.87 20.05 -2.39
N ILE A 414 0.02 20.30 -3.34
CA ILE A 414 0.45 21.61 -3.76
C ILE A 414 0.53 21.67 -5.27
N SER A 415 0.10 22.78 -5.87
CA SER A 415 0.30 23.02 -7.29
C SER A 415 0.90 24.40 -7.54
N TYR A 416 1.62 24.49 -8.65
CA TYR A 416 2.20 25.73 -9.16
C TYR A 416 1.72 25.96 -10.59
N THR A 417 1.07 27.10 -10.79
CA THR A 417 0.48 27.51 -12.07
C THR A 417 1.12 28.83 -12.48
N PRO A 418 2.28 28.80 -13.18
CA PRO A 418 3.02 30.01 -13.55
C PRO A 418 2.24 30.92 -14.49
N ASP A 419 1.39 30.33 -15.34
CA ASP A 419 0.57 31.01 -16.34
C ASP A 419 -0.71 30.23 -16.63
N LEU A 420 -1.49 30.67 -17.61
CA LEU A 420 -2.75 30.03 -17.99
C LEU A 420 -2.58 28.74 -18.82
N LEU A 421 -1.37 28.44 -19.29
CA LEU A 421 -1.11 27.33 -20.20
C LEU A 421 -0.58 26.10 -19.50
N PHE A 422 0.09 26.25 -18.36
CA PHE A 422 0.75 25.15 -17.68
C PHE A 422 0.51 25.15 -16.18
N SER A 423 0.27 23.96 -15.63
CA SER A 423 0.22 23.72 -14.19
C SER A 423 0.99 22.43 -13.87
N VAL A 424 1.68 22.41 -12.73
CA VAL A 424 2.33 21.21 -12.19
C VAL A 424 1.95 21.06 -10.73
N GLY A 425 1.72 19.83 -10.29
CA GLY A 425 1.31 19.57 -8.91
C GLY A 425 1.84 18.26 -8.36
N ILE A 426 1.99 18.23 -7.04
CA ILE A 426 2.28 17.03 -6.28
C ILE A 426 1.17 16.85 -5.25
N SER A 427 0.66 15.64 -5.14
CA SER A 427 -0.40 15.30 -4.21
C SER A 427 -0.10 14.02 -3.47
N SER A 428 -0.75 13.84 -2.34
CA SER A 428 -0.70 12.63 -1.55
C SER A 428 -2.05 12.33 -0.92
N ALA A 429 -2.28 11.05 -0.65
CA ALA A 429 -3.44 10.57 0.08
C ALA A 429 -2.98 9.55 1.11
N LEU A 430 -3.45 9.70 2.35
CA LEU A 430 -3.28 8.76 3.43
C LEU A 430 -4.65 8.16 3.75
N TYR A 431 -4.81 6.89 3.44
CA TYR A 431 -5.94 6.08 3.84
C TYR A 431 -5.66 5.59 5.26
N LEU A 432 -6.51 5.95 6.19
CA LEU A 432 -6.45 5.48 7.57
C LEU A 432 -7.07 4.09 7.68
N PRO A 433 -6.75 3.34 8.74
CA PRO A 433 -7.39 2.08 8.99
C PRO A 433 -8.91 2.20 9.01
N SER A 434 -9.57 1.22 8.39
CA SER A 434 -11.02 1.12 8.40
C SER A 434 -11.52 0.50 9.70
N ILE A 435 -12.84 0.52 9.92
CA ILE A 435 -13.48 -0.10 11.09
C ILE A 435 -13.19 -1.60 11.12
N ASN A 436 -13.12 -2.24 9.95
CA ASN A 436 -12.79 -3.66 9.83
C ASN A 436 -11.27 -3.93 9.77
N GLY A 437 -10.44 -2.96 10.17
CA GLY A 437 -9.01 -3.16 10.38
C GLY A 437 -8.15 -3.13 9.12
N SER A 438 -8.57 -2.45 8.05
CA SER A 438 -7.68 -2.29 6.89
C SER A 438 -6.38 -1.55 7.26
N LYS A 439 -5.28 -1.88 6.60
CA LYS A 439 -3.98 -1.25 6.86
C LYS A 439 -3.95 0.19 6.30
N PRO A 440 -3.15 1.09 6.88
CA PRO A 440 -2.97 2.42 6.31
C PRO A 440 -2.25 2.33 4.96
N VAL A 441 -2.71 3.12 3.98
CA VAL A 441 -2.11 3.19 2.65
C VAL A 441 -1.71 4.62 2.34
N MET A 442 -0.50 4.80 1.81
CA MET A 442 -0.05 6.10 1.33
C MET A 442 0.10 6.09 -0.18
N GLN A 443 -0.43 7.12 -0.83
CA GLN A 443 -0.25 7.39 -2.25
C GLN A 443 0.45 8.74 -2.40
N ALA A 444 1.31 8.84 -3.41
CA ALA A 444 1.95 10.08 -3.84
C ALA A 444 1.86 10.20 -5.36
N GLY A 445 1.36 11.33 -5.85
CA GLY A 445 1.14 11.61 -7.25
C GLY A 445 1.90 12.85 -7.69
N LEU A 446 2.50 12.79 -8.87
CA LEU A 446 3.00 13.92 -9.64
C LEU A 446 2.11 14.09 -10.87
N GLU A 447 1.72 15.31 -11.16
CA GLU A 447 0.94 15.62 -12.35
C GLU A 447 1.34 16.93 -13.01
N GLY A 448 1.07 17.01 -14.31
CA GLY A 448 1.23 18.21 -15.11
C GLY A 448 0.03 18.38 -16.05
N THR A 449 -0.50 19.58 -16.12
CA THR A 449 -1.58 19.94 -17.03
C THR A 449 -1.09 21.00 -18.01
N TYR A 450 -1.34 20.76 -19.30
CA TYR A 450 -1.05 21.68 -20.39
C TYR A 450 -2.33 22.03 -21.14
N TYR A 451 -2.70 23.31 -21.14
CA TYR A 451 -3.82 23.84 -21.90
C TYR A 451 -3.36 24.20 -23.32
N ILE A 452 -4.05 23.68 -24.32
CA ILE A 452 -3.74 23.96 -25.71
C ILE A 452 -4.26 25.35 -26.06
N LYS A 453 -3.34 26.27 -26.33
CA LYS A 453 -3.64 27.69 -26.58
C LYS A 453 -4.73 27.87 -27.65
N ASN A 454 -5.69 28.75 -27.37
CA ASN A 454 -6.84 29.07 -28.24
C ASN A 454 -7.77 27.89 -28.55
N THR A 455 -7.75 26.85 -27.71
CA THR A 455 -8.68 25.73 -27.82
C THR A 455 -9.28 25.44 -26.44
N PRO A 456 -10.45 24.78 -26.37
CA PRO A 456 -10.99 24.27 -25.12
C PRO A 456 -10.22 23.06 -24.56
N MET A 457 -9.17 22.60 -25.26
CA MET A 457 -8.51 21.34 -24.97
C MET A 457 -7.42 21.48 -23.92
N TYR A 458 -7.26 20.43 -23.11
CA TYR A 458 -6.12 20.26 -22.23
C TYR A 458 -5.61 18.83 -22.25
N LEU A 459 -4.32 18.69 -21.98
CA LEU A 459 -3.62 17.44 -21.79
C LEU A 459 -3.13 17.38 -20.35
N ASN A 460 -3.51 16.35 -19.62
CA ASN A 460 -3.02 16.07 -18.29
C ASN A 460 -2.19 14.78 -18.32
N ILE A 461 -1.02 14.81 -17.71
CA ILE A 461 -0.13 13.66 -17.57
C ILE A 461 0.12 13.49 -16.08
N TYR A 462 0.01 12.25 -15.61
CA TYR A 462 0.23 11.94 -14.20
C TYR A 462 1.04 10.67 -14.01
N SER A 463 1.67 10.58 -12.84
CA SER A 463 2.29 9.38 -12.31
C SER A 463 1.97 9.31 -10.83
N ILE A 464 1.45 8.17 -10.38
CA ILE A 464 1.20 7.90 -8.96
C ILE A 464 2.00 6.69 -8.56
N MET A 465 2.64 6.83 -7.41
CA MET A 465 3.25 5.77 -6.66
C MET A 465 2.40 5.51 -5.43
N GLN A 466 2.01 4.26 -5.25
CA GLN A 466 1.42 3.78 -4.02
C GLN A 466 2.47 3.04 -3.22
N LYS A 467 2.49 3.29 -1.92
CA LYS A 467 3.24 2.49 -0.96
C LYS A 467 2.28 1.99 0.11
N VAL A 468 2.18 0.67 0.22
CA VAL A 468 1.58 0.02 1.38
C VAL A 468 2.69 -0.19 2.40
N ASN A 469 2.37 -0.15 3.69
CA ASN A 469 3.35 -0.10 4.79
C ASN A 469 4.40 -1.25 4.77
N GLU A 470 4.17 -2.32 4.00
CA GLU A 470 4.99 -3.54 3.93
C GLU A 470 5.73 -3.76 2.60
N GLY A 471 5.86 -2.73 1.75
CA GLY A 471 6.85 -2.74 0.66
C GLY A 471 6.28 -2.92 -0.75
N ASP A 472 5.01 -3.25 -0.89
CA ASP A 472 4.34 -3.28 -2.19
C ASP A 472 4.25 -1.88 -2.78
N ARG A 473 4.61 -1.81 -4.07
CA ARG A 473 4.64 -0.58 -4.85
C ARG A 473 3.71 -0.71 -6.04
N GLY A 474 2.55 -0.06 -5.94
CA GLY A 474 1.74 0.23 -7.11
C GLY A 474 2.36 1.39 -7.85
N ARG A 475 2.50 1.28 -9.16
CA ARG A 475 2.83 2.43 -10.00
C ARG A 475 1.81 2.51 -11.10
N SER A 476 1.38 3.70 -11.37
CA SER A 476 0.63 3.92 -12.59
C SER A 476 1.06 5.22 -13.20
N MET A 477 0.90 5.27 -14.51
CA MET A 477 1.15 6.44 -15.30
C MET A 477 -0.01 6.58 -16.27
N GLY A 478 -0.48 7.79 -16.47
CA GLY A 478 -1.61 7.98 -17.36
C GLY A 478 -1.63 9.33 -18.00
N LEU A 479 -2.49 9.41 -19.01
CA LEU A 479 -2.72 10.55 -19.85
C LEU A 479 -4.21 10.77 -19.92
N ASN A 480 -4.62 11.99 -19.63
CA ASN A 480 -6.00 12.46 -19.75
C ASN A 480 -6.05 13.55 -20.82
N LEU A 481 -6.95 13.37 -21.78
CA LEU A 481 -7.30 14.37 -22.78
C LEU A 481 -8.72 14.86 -22.47
N GLY A 482 -8.87 16.17 -22.27
CA GLY A 482 -10.18 16.75 -22.01
C GLY A 482 -10.45 18.03 -22.76
N PHE A 483 -11.74 18.37 -22.78
CA PHE A 483 -12.32 19.54 -23.43
C PHE A 483 -13.17 20.29 -22.41
N LEU A 484 -12.97 21.60 -22.31
CA LEU A 484 -13.74 22.51 -21.46
C LEU A 484 -14.52 23.48 -22.35
N LEU A 485 -15.84 23.30 -22.41
CA LEU A 485 -16.78 24.05 -23.26
C LEU A 485 -17.58 25.08 -22.47
#